data_AF-J5JCR0-F1
#
_entry.id   AF-J5JCR0-F1
#
_cell.length_a   1.000
_cell.length_b   1.000
_cell.length_c   1.000
_cell.angle_alpha   90.00
_cell.angle_beta   90.00
_cell.angle_gamma   90.00
#
_symmetry.space_group_name_H-M   'P 1'
#
loop_
_entity.id
_entity.type
_entity.pdbx_description
1 polymer ?
#
loop_
_entity_poly.entity_id
_entity_poly.type
_entity_poly.pdbx_seq_one_letter_code
_entity_poly.pdbx_strand_id
1 'polypeptide(L)'
;MLKHILLVSTILGATLATPVAEPESATDLEKRCTPAGQFCNRGVPCCSGAYCGTNGLCSRCIPPGQFCTGGVPCCSGAYCGTNGLCSSCIPPGQFCTGGVPCCSGAYCGNNGLCSRCIPRGQFCNRGVPCCAGSWCGTNGLCS
;
A
#
# COMPACT_ATOMS: atom_id res chain seq x y z
N MET A 1 -8.29 63.15 -72.21
CA MET A 1 -8.48 64.09 -71.08
C MET A 1 -8.86 63.28 -69.83
N LEU A 2 -8.35 63.69 -68.65
CA LEU A 2 -8.61 63.17 -67.28
C LEU A 2 -8.03 61.77 -66.93
N LYS A 3 -7.34 61.51 -65.82
CA LYS A 3 -6.66 62.29 -64.74
C LYS A 3 -5.85 61.25 -63.92
N HIS A 4 -4.63 61.58 -63.48
CA HIS A 4 -3.83 60.78 -62.54
C HIS A 4 -4.45 60.81 -61.12
N ILE A 5 -4.49 59.67 -60.40
CA ILE A 5 -4.47 59.61 -58.92
C ILE A 5 -3.70 58.36 -58.46
N LEU A 6 -2.54 58.57 -57.82
CA LEU A 6 -1.86 57.63 -56.91
C LEU A 6 -2.68 57.48 -55.61
N LEU A 7 -2.70 56.30 -54.96
CA LEU A 7 -2.71 56.11 -53.50
C LEU A 7 -2.59 54.59 -53.17
N VAL A 8 -1.43 54.14 -52.67
CA VAL A 8 -1.07 53.86 -51.25
C VAL A 8 -1.46 52.44 -50.76
N SER A 9 -0.41 51.77 -50.31
CA SER A 9 -0.22 50.50 -49.60
C SER A 9 -1.35 50.00 -48.68
N THR A 10 -1.46 48.68 -48.57
CA THR A 10 -1.50 47.98 -47.26
C THR A 10 -1.07 46.52 -47.44
N ILE A 11 0.04 46.16 -46.79
CA ILE A 11 0.53 44.79 -46.63
C ILE A 11 -0.30 44.19 -45.51
N LEU A 12 -1.24 43.29 -45.84
CA LEU A 12 -2.00 42.56 -44.82
C LEU A 12 -1.15 41.37 -44.34
N GLY A 13 -0.38 41.60 -43.28
CA GLY A 13 0.31 40.54 -42.56
C GLY A 13 -0.71 39.64 -41.87
N ALA A 14 -0.85 38.40 -42.34
CA ALA A 14 -1.57 37.36 -41.63
C ALA A 14 -0.69 36.88 -40.46
N THR A 15 -0.95 37.37 -39.26
CA THR A 15 -0.42 36.77 -38.03
C THR A 15 -1.00 35.38 -37.88
N LEU A 16 -0.17 34.36 -38.05
CA LEU A 16 -0.46 32.99 -37.64
C LEU A 16 -0.63 33.00 -36.13
N ALA A 17 -1.87 33.06 -35.68
CA ALA A 17 -2.23 32.78 -34.29
C ALA A 17 -1.87 31.31 -34.03
N THR A 18 -0.76 31.08 -33.34
CA THR A 18 -0.52 29.78 -32.69
C THR A 18 -1.68 29.55 -31.72
N PRO A 19 -2.35 28.39 -31.71
CA PRO A 19 -3.22 28.06 -30.61
C PRO A 19 -2.33 27.95 -29.38
N VAL A 20 -2.36 28.99 -28.54
CA VAL A 20 -1.89 28.91 -27.17
C VAL A 20 -2.73 27.79 -26.57
N ALA A 21 -2.09 26.65 -26.31
CA ALA A 21 -2.66 25.61 -25.47
C ALA A 21 -3.04 26.27 -24.16
N GLU A 22 -4.33 26.51 -23.99
CA GLU A 22 -4.92 27.02 -22.77
C GLU A 22 -4.49 26.08 -21.64
N PRO A 23 -3.99 26.58 -20.50
CA PRO A 23 -3.64 25.72 -19.38
C PRO A 23 -4.90 24.98 -18.96
N GLU A 24 -4.88 23.65 -19.11
CA GLU A 24 -6.02 22.81 -18.78
C GLU A 24 -6.46 23.10 -17.34
N SER A 25 -7.73 23.46 -17.25
CA SER A 25 -8.43 24.00 -16.09
C SER A 25 -8.09 23.30 -14.78
N ALA A 26 -7.49 24.04 -13.85
CA ALA A 26 -7.18 23.63 -12.49
C ALA A 26 -8.42 23.51 -11.57
N THR A 27 -9.56 23.06 -12.10
CA THR A 27 -10.83 22.93 -11.33
C THR A 27 -11.39 21.52 -11.26
N ASP A 28 -10.65 20.51 -11.74
CA ASP A 28 -10.97 19.08 -11.59
C ASP A 28 -10.22 18.42 -10.40
N LEU A 29 -9.68 19.25 -9.50
CA LEU A 29 -8.75 18.88 -8.43
C LEU A 29 -9.43 18.23 -7.21
N GLU A 30 -10.76 18.36 -7.07
CA GLU A 30 -11.43 18.03 -5.80
C GLU A 30 -11.70 16.53 -5.57
N LYS A 31 -11.36 15.62 -6.50
CA LYS A 31 -11.65 14.18 -6.32
C LYS A 31 -10.76 13.19 -7.07
N ARG A 32 -9.59 13.60 -7.57
CA ARG A 32 -8.65 12.67 -8.21
C ARG A 32 -7.58 12.24 -7.23
N CYS A 33 -7.55 10.95 -6.94
CA CYS A 33 -6.41 10.33 -6.28
C CYS A 33 -5.22 10.22 -7.25
N THR A 34 -4.01 10.06 -6.71
CA THR A 34 -2.77 9.88 -7.49
C THR A 34 -2.63 8.42 -7.94
N PRO A 35 -2.56 8.10 -9.25
CA PRO A 35 -2.40 6.72 -9.71
C PRO A 35 -1.00 6.17 -9.39
N ALA A 36 -0.85 4.85 -9.42
CA ALA A 36 0.45 4.21 -9.24
C ALA A 36 1.46 4.68 -10.30
N GLY A 37 2.72 4.86 -9.89
CA GLY A 37 3.81 5.41 -10.71
C GLY A 37 3.91 6.93 -10.69
N GLN A 38 2.98 7.65 -10.04
CA GLN A 38 3.01 9.12 -9.95
C GLN A 38 3.41 9.62 -8.56
N PHE A 39 3.89 10.87 -8.49
CA PHE A 39 4.35 11.47 -7.24
C PHE A 39 3.22 11.81 -6.26
N CYS A 40 3.37 11.43 -4.99
CA CYS A 40 2.39 11.62 -3.90
C CYS A 40 2.76 12.73 -2.90
N ASN A 41 3.72 13.60 -3.24
CA ASN A 41 4.25 14.65 -2.36
C ASN A 41 3.44 15.96 -2.36
N ARG A 42 2.27 16.01 -3.00
CA ARG A 42 1.46 17.23 -3.19
C ARG A 42 0.14 17.26 -2.42
N GLY A 43 0.03 16.49 -1.34
CA GLY A 43 -1.18 16.46 -0.49
C GLY A 43 -2.37 15.68 -1.08
N VAL A 44 -2.25 15.15 -2.30
CA VAL A 44 -3.23 14.25 -2.92
C VAL A 44 -2.89 12.79 -2.57
N PRO A 45 -3.80 12.03 -1.95
CA PRO A 45 -3.52 10.64 -1.59
C PRO A 45 -3.43 9.74 -2.83
N CYS A 46 -2.71 8.64 -2.70
CA CYS A 46 -2.70 7.58 -3.72
C CYS A 46 -4.09 6.97 -3.90
N CYS A 47 -4.39 6.50 -5.10
CA CYS A 47 -5.62 5.79 -5.40
C CYS A 47 -5.75 4.50 -4.58
N SER A 48 -6.99 4.02 -4.44
CA SER A 48 -7.30 2.80 -3.69
C SER A 48 -6.38 1.63 -4.11
N GLY A 49 -5.79 0.98 -3.10
CA GLY A 49 -4.82 -0.09 -3.27
C GLY A 49 -3.42 0.38 -3.69
N ALA A 50 -3.11 1.67 -3.58
CA ALA A 50 -1.76 2.20 -3.73
C ALA A 50 -1.36 3.01 -2.49
N TYR A 51 -0.06 3.10 -2.26
CA TYR A 51 0.55 3.67 -1.06
C TYR A 51 1.70 4.59 -1.47
N CYS A 52 1.86 5.69 -0.73
CA CYS A 52 2.94 6.63 -0.95
C CYS A 52 4.22 6.07 -0.33
N GLY A 53 5.16 5.65 -1.18
CA GLY A 53 6.47 5.19 -0.71
C GLY A 53 7.35 6.34 -0.23
N THR A 54 8.42 6.03 0.49
CA THR A 54 9.42 7.02 0.95
C THR A 54 10.18 7.66 -0.21
N ASN A 55 10.16 7.05 -1.40
CA ASN A 55 10.65 7.65 -2.65
C ASN A 55 9.69 8.70 -3.23
N GLY A 56 8.56 8.96 -2.58
CA GLY A 56 7.57 9.94 -3.01
C GLY A 56 6.69 9.47 -4.17
N LEU A 57 6.69 8.19 -4.55
CA LEU A 57 5.85 7.64 -5.61
C LEU A 57 4.72 6.76 -5.04
N CYS A 58 3.53 6.87 -5.63
CA CYS A 58 2.45 5.92 -5.40
C CYS A 58 2.81 4.56 -5.99
N SER A 59 2.76 3.50 -5.17
CA SER A 59 3.02 2.13 -5.59
C SER A 59 1.94 1.18 -5.08
N ARG A 60 1.69 0.10 -5.82
CA ARG A 60 0.86 -1.01 -5.31
C ARG A 60 1.57 -1.67 -4.13
N CYS A 61 0.81 -2.44 -3.35
CA CYS A 61 1.37 -3.28 -2.30
C CYS A 61 2.48 -4.20 -2.82
N ILE A 62 3.36 -4.63 -1.92
CA ILE A 62 4.54 -5.44 -2.25
C ILE A 62 4.16 -6.93 -2.19
N PRO A 63 4.38 -7.70 -3.28
CA PRO A 63 4.03 -9.13 -3.29
C PRO A 63 4.99 -9.95 -2.40
N PRO A 64 4.60 -11.17 -1.98
CA PRO A 64 5.48 -12.08 -1.26
C PRO A 64 6.82 -12.32 -1.99
N GLY A 65 7.90 -12.47 -1.23
CA GLY A 65 9.26 -12.66 -1.73
C GLY A 65 9.99 -11.37 -2.11
N GLN A 66 9.35 -10.20 -2.04
CA GLN A 66 9.96 -8.90 -2.35
C GLN A 66 10.25 -8.09 -1.07
N PHE A 67 11.20 -7.16 -1.17
CA PHE A 67 11.59 -6.33 -0.03
C PHE A 67 10.52 -5.30 0.34
N CYS A 68 10.09 -5.27 1.59
CA CYS A 68 9.05 -4.40 2.17
C CYS A 68 9.60 -3.14 2.82
N THR A 69 10.57 -2.49 2.18
CA THR A 69 11.17 -1.25 2.66
C THR A 69 10.47 -0.03 2.06
N GLY A 70 10.58 1.12 2.72
CA GLY A 70 10.16 2.40 2.13
C GLY A 70 8.66 2.70 2.21
N GLY A 71 7.98 2.30 3.27
CA GLY A 71 6.63 2.80 3.62
C GLY A 71 5.47 2.22 2.81
N VAL A 72 5.74 1.37 1.82
CA VAL A 72 4.72 0.61 1.10
C VAL A 72 4.51 -0.74 1.82
N PRO A 73 3.27 -1.11 2.19
CA PRO A 73 3.00 -2.36 2.89
C PRO A 73 3.05 -3.57 1.94
N CYS A 74 3.20 -4.75 2.53
CA CYS A 74 2.98 -6.01 1.83
C CYS A 74 1.52 -6.15 1.39
N CYS A 75 1.28 -6.91 0.33
CA CYS A 75 -0.06 -7.22 -0.13
C CYS A 75 -0.85 -8.03 0.91
N SER A 76 -2.19 -8.00 0.79
CA SER A 76 -3.10 -8.68 1.70
C SER A 76 -2.67 -10.14 1.96
N GLY A 77 -2.62 -10.54 3.22
CA GLY A 77 -2.18 -11.87 3.65
C GLY A 77 -0.65 -12.04 3.76
N ALA A 78 0.13 -11.02 3.44
CA ALA A 78 1.57 -10.99 3.62
C ALA A 78 2.01 -9.95 4.66
N TYR A 79 3.15 -10.19 5.27
CA TYR A 79 3.70 -9.43 6.38
C TYR A 79 5.16 -9.14 6.12
N CYS A 80 5.60 -7.95 6.54
CA CYS A 80 6.99 -7.56 6.44
C CYS A 80 7.78 -8.20 7.58
N GLY A 81 8.61 -9.20 7.27
CA GLY A 81 9.48 -9.81 8.26
C GLY A 81 10.63 -8.89 8.65
N THR A 82 11.32 -9.21 9.75
CA THR A 82 12.52 -8.47 10.21
C THR A 82 13.68 -8.58 9.23
N ASN A 83 13.66 -9.57 8.34
CA ASN A 83 14.60 -9.67 7.21
C ASN A 83 14.26 -8.70 6.06
N GLY A 84 13.20 -7.90 6.21
CA GLY A 84 12.75 -6.93 5.22
C GLY A 84 12.04 -7.56 4.02
N LEU A 85 11.62 -8.83 4.06
CA LEU A 85 10.88 -9.48 2.98
C LEU A 85 9.39 -9.64 3.32
N CYS A 86 8.52 -9.40 2.33
CA CYS A 86 7.12 -9.79 2.42
C CYS A 86 7.00 -11.31 2.41
N SER A 87 6.35 -11.88 3.41
CA SER A 87 6.10 -13.32 3.50
C SER A 87 4.66 -13.58 3.94
N SER A 88 4.07 -14.70 3.52
CA SER A 88 2.80 -15.16 4.08
C SER A 88 2.94 -15.45 5.57
N CYS A 89 1.81 -15.56 6.27
CA CYS A 89 1.79 -16.02 7.66
C CYS A 89 2.49 -17.38 7.82
N ILE A 90 2.93 -17.66 9.05
CA ILE A 90 3.66 -18.89 9.40
C ILE A 90 2.66 -20.00 9.78
N PRO A 91 2.69 -21.18 9.11
CA PRO A 91 1.75 -22.26 9.40
C PRO A 91 2.08 -22.94 10.74
N PRO A 92 1.11 -23.65 11.36
CA PRO A 92 1.36 -24.45 12.56
C PRO A 92 2.53 -25.43 12.38
N GLY A 93 3.33 -25.61 13.44
CA GLY A 93 4.52 -26.47 13.45
C GLY A 93 5.80 -25.79 12.98
N GLN A 94 5.74 -24.56 12.47
CA GLN A 94 6.91 -23.78 12.05
C GLN A 94 7.30 -22.71 13.07
N PHE A 95 8.56 -22.28 13.04
CA PHE A 95 9.08 -21.27 13.96
C PHE A 95 8.51 -19.88 13.66
N CYS A 96 7.90 -19.24 14.66
CA CYS A 96 7.31 -17.90 14.60
C CYS A 96 8.29 -16.77 14.94
N THR A 97 9.47 -16.81 14.32
CA THR A 97 10.50 -15.79 14.51
C THR A 97 10.44 -14.73 13.41
N GLY A 98 11.04 -13.56 13.66
CA GLY A 98 11.28 -12.57 12.61
C GLY A 98 10.07 -11.73 12.21
N GLY A 99 9.15 -11.44 13.13
CA GLY A 99 8.10 -10.42 12.95
C GLY A 99 6.93 -10.79 12.04
N VAL A 100 6.96 -11.98 11.42
CA VAL A 100 5.82 -12.53 10.67
C VAL A 100 4.91 -13.30 11.64
N PRO A 101 3.60 -13.03 11.68
CA PRO A 101 2.69 -13.70 12.59
C PRO A 101 2.37 -15.13 12.14
N CYS A 102 1.90 -15.95 13.09
CA CYS A 102 1.28 -17.23 12.78
C CYS A 102 -0.01 -17.03 11.97
N CYS A 103 -0.33 -18.02 11.13
CA CYS A 103 -1.57 -18.02 10.37
C CYS A 103 -2.81 -18.06 11.28
N SER A 104 -3.94 -17.61 10.74
CA SER A 104 -5.21 -17.49 11.48
C SER A 104 -5.54 -18.74 12.32
N GLY A 105 -5.85 -18.51 13.59
CA GLY A 105 -6.14 -19.55 14.58
C GLY A 105 -4.91 -20.31 15.10
N ALA A 106 -3.69 -19.85 14.79
CA ALA A 106 -2.46 -20.30 15.41
C ALA A 106 -1.78 -19.15 16.17
N TYR A 107 -0.99 -19.52 17.17
CA TYR A 107 -0.35 -18.61 18.11
C TYR A 107 1.12 -18.99 18.27
N CYS A 108 1.96 -17.97 18.45
CA CYS A 108 3.37 -18.19 18.70
C CYS A 108 3.55 -18.60 20.16
N GLY A 109 3.86 -19.89 20.40
CA GLY A 109 4.11 -20.38 21.75
C GLY A 109 5.47 -19.94 22.30
N ASN A 110 5.67 -20.15 23.59
CA ASN A 110 6.93 -19.84 24.29
C ASN A 110 8.13 -20.64 23.75
N ASN A 111 7.87 -21.77 23.07
CA ASN A 111 8.88 -22.56 22.37
C ASN A 111 9.23 -22.00 20.98
N GLY A 112 8.66 -20.85 20.60
CA GLY A 112 8.87 -20.23 19.30
C GLY A 112 8.20 -20.95 18.14
N LEU A 113 7.26 -21.88 18.37
CA LEU A 113 6.52 -22.56 17.32
C LEU A 113 5.08 -22.03 17.21
N CYS A 114 4.60 -21.84 15.98
CA CYS A 114 3.19 -21.65 15.72
C CYS A 114 2.41 -22.90 16.10
N SER A 115 1.41 -22.77 16.96
CA SER A 115 0.55 -23.88 17.37
C SER A 115 -0.91 -23.44 17.39
N ARG A 116 -1.82 -24.39 17.12
CA ARG A 116 -3.26 -24.16 17.35
C ARG A 116 -3.52 -24.01 18.84
N CYS A 117 -4.70 -23.49 19.17
CA CYS A 117 -5.15 -23.39 20.56
C CYS A 117 -5.06 -24.72 21.32
N ILE A 118 -4.94 -24.64 22.64
CA ILE A 118 -4.77 -25.81 23.52
C ILE A 118 -6.15 -26.42 23.81
N PRO A 119 -6.38 -27.72 23.52
CA PRO A 119 -7.64 -28.39 23.82
C PRO A 119 -7.95 -28.48 25.32
N ARG A 120 -9.22 -28.70 25.68
CA ARG A 120 -9.62 -28.98 27.07
C ARG A 120 -8.85 -30.18 27.64
N GLY A 121 -8.51 -30.10 28.94
CA GLY A 121 -7.75 -31.12 29.66
C GLY A 121 -6.24 -31.12 29.41
N GLN A 122 -5.72 -30.20 28.59
CA GLN A 122 -4.28 -30.08 28.30
C GLN A 122 -3.66 -28.87 29.03
N PHE A 123 -2.35 -28.93 29.29
CA PHE A 123 -1.63 -27.88 30.02
C PHE A 123 -1.51 -26.57 29.23
N CYS A 124 -1.91 -25.45 29.85
CA CYS A 124 -1.97 -24.11 29.23
C CYS A 124 -0.76 -23.19 29.48
N ASN A 125 0.37 -23.74 29.93
CA ASN A 125 1.57 -22.98 30.28
C ASN A 125 2.53 -22.69 29.10
N ARG A 126 2.05 -22.81 27.85
CA ARG A 126 2.89 -22.76 26.64
C ARG A 126 2.89 -21.42 25.89
N GLY A 127 2.29 -20.37 26.45
CA GLY A 127 2.12 -19.09 25.75
C GLY A 127 1.10 -19.16 24.60
N VAL A 128 0.35 -20.26 24.51
CA VAL A 128 -0.72 -20.48 23.54
C VAL A 128 -2.03 -20.51 24.32
N PRO A 129 -3.09 -19.81 23.88
CA PRO A 129 -4.36 -19.78 24.58
C PRO A 129 -5.09 -21.13 24.48
N CYS A 130 -5.97 -21.38 25.45
CA CYS A 130 -6.96 -22.45 25.35
C CYS A 130 -7.92 -22.21 24.18
N CYS A 131 -8.47 -23.29 23.62
CA CYS A 131 -9.46 -23.19 22.55
C CYS A 131 -10.73 -22.48 23.02
N ALA A 132 -11.44 -21.88 22.05
CA ALA A 132 -12.63 -21.07 22.30
C ALA A 132 -13.61 -21.76 23.27
N GLY A 133 -14.12 -20.98 24.22
CA GLY A 133 -15.00 -21.49 25.28
C GLY A 133 -14.29 -22.25 26.40
N SER A 134 -12.98 -22.15 26.51
CA SER A 134 -12.18 -22.70 27.61
C SER A 134 -11.18 -21.66 28.14
N TRP A 135 -10.75 -21.79 29.40
CA TRP A 135 -9.73 -20.91 30.00
C TRP A 135 -8.67 -21.72 30.74
N CYS A 136 -7.53 -21.09 31.03
CA CYS A 136 -6.47 -21.73 31.80
C CYS A 136 -6.87 -21.76 33.28
N GLY A 137 -7.20 -22.95 33.79
CA GLY A 137 -7.58 -23.16 35.18
C GLY A 137 -6.39 -22.98 36.14
N THR A 138 -6.69 -22.86 37.44
CA THR A 138 -5.66 -22.77 38.50
C THR A 138 -4.79 -24.03 38.60
N ASN A 139 -5.29 -25.17 38.15
CA ASN A 139 -4.54 -26.42 38.00
C ASN A 139 -3.62 -26.44 36.76
N GLY A 140 -3.59 -25.36 35.98
CA GLY A 140 -2.78 -25.25 34.77
C GLY A 140 -3.33 -26.03 33.57
N LEU A 141 -4.58 -26.50 33.62
CA LEU A 141 -5.26 -27.18 32.50
C LEU A 141 -6.29 -26.27 31.85
N CYS A 142 -6.48 -26.41 30.54
CA CYS A 142 -7.61 -25.78 29.86
C CYS A 142 -8.93 -26.43 30.30
N SER A 143 -9.85 -25.63 30.83
CA SER A 143 -11.15 -26.10 31.33
C SER A 143 -12.32 -25.30 30.80
#